data_AF-R5MQ11-F1
#
_entry.id   AF-R5MQ11-F1
#
_cell.length_a   1.000
_cell.length_b   1.000
_cell.length_c   1.000
_cell.angle_alpha   90.00
_cell.angle_beta   90.00
_cell.angle_gamma   90.00
#
_symmetry.space_group_name_H-M   'P 1'
#
loop_
_entity.id
_entity.type
_entity.pdbx_description
1 polymer ?
#
loop_
_entity_poly.entity_id
_entity_poly.type
_entity_poly.pdbx_seq_one_letter_code
_entity_poly.pdbx_strand_id
1 'polypeptide(L)'
;MQSSKYVQSNMQDCYKQIRKFLREGRKVAFCGTPCQTAGLNSFLGKIDKSNLISICLICHGVPSPGVWNRWKNVLEKKYKGLLVDVNMRDKSYKGYSTSYVRYKFNFKPDNNGSVKKSQTSTNLRNVGMPTFLSDPYIFLFTDDLYLRHSCYHCQYKADQNAADIIVGDYYKSTSEAGNNGCSCVFAMNEKGDKIINKLCGKVIPTDYRTIGSVNNMLWCSVTENPRRSDFFKRYSFDNESSEKLFTDFLPIRFKVKRLLYQFGLFNVTSKIINSIKNK
;
A
#
# COMPACT_ATOMS: atom_id res chain seq x y z
N MET A 1 4.45 -9.27 8.57
CA MET A 1 4.29 -8.71 7.21
C MET A 1 4.53 -7.19 7.24
N GLN A 2 5.78 -6.74 7.21
CA GLN A 2 6.09 -5.30 7.15
C GLN A 2 5.98 -4.79 5.70
N SER A 3 5.70 -3.50 5.53
CA SER A 3 5.48 -2.76 4.26
C SER A 3 4.11 -2.86 3.59
N SER A 4 3.74 -1.79 2.87
CA SER A 4 2.52 -1.73 2.05
C SER A 4 2.68 -2.55 0.77
N LYS A 5 1.60 -3.21 0.35
CA LYS A 5 1.45 -3.80 -0.98
C LYS A 5 0.18 -3.24 -1.60
N TYR A 6 0.33 -2.56 -2.74
CA TYR A 6 -0.78 -2.00 -3.51
C TYR A 6 -1.39 -3.08 -4.38
N VAL A 7 -1.92 -4.11 -3.73
CA VAL A 7 -2.63 -5.24 -4.32
C VAL A 7 -3.75 -5.63 -3.37
N GLN A 8 -4.81 -6.23 -3.88
CA GLN A 8 -5.85 -6.77 -3.01
C GLN A 8 -5.32 -7.99 -2.24
N SER A 9 -5.50 -7.98 -0.91
CA SER A 9 -5.18 -9.15 -0.08
C SER A 9 -6.16 -10.30 -0.35
N ASN A 10 -5.62 -11.51 -0.48
CA ASN A 10 -6.42 -12.73 -0.51
C ASN A 10 -6.66 -13.23 0.93
N MET A 11 -7.87 -13.04 1.44
CA MET A 11 -8.23 -13.40 2.81
C MET A 11 -8.49 -14.90 2.99
N GLN A 12 -8.66 -15.66 1.91
CA GLN A 12 -8.94 -17.10 1.94
C GLN A 12 -9.96 -17.48 3.03
N ASP A 13 -9.58 -18.34 3.97
CA ASP A 13 -10.40 -18.83 5.08
C ASP A 13 -10.15 -18.10 6.41
N CYS A 14 -9.43 -16.96 6.39
CA CYS A 14 -9.03 -16.21 7.58
C CYS A 14 -10.20 -15.97 8.56
N TYR A 15 -11.37 -15.56 8.08
CA TYR A 15 -12.53 -15.33 8.96
C TYR A 15 -13.04 -16.60 9.63
N LYS A 16 -13.01 -17.74 8.91
CA LYS A 16 -13.41 -19.05 9.45
C LYS A 16 -12.43 -19.48 10.55
N GLN A 17 -11.13 -19.31 10.31
CA GLN A 17 -10.09 -19.60 11.29
C GLN A 17 -10.23 -18.72 12.53
N ILE A 18 -10.48 -17.42 12.37
CA ILE A 18 -10.72 -16.49 13.50
C ILE A 18 -11.90 -16.96 14.34
N ARG A 19 -13.04 -17.28 13.73
CA ARG A 19 -14.21 -17.79 14.45
C ARG A 19 -13.89 -19.07 15.23
N LYS A 20 -13.15 -20.00 14.62
CA LYS A 20 -12.71 -21.24 15.28
C LYS A 20 -11.86 -20.92 16.51
N PHE A 21 -10.83 -20.08 16.36
CA PHE A 21 -9.94 -19.71 17.47
C PHE A 21 -10.66 -18.99 18.61
N LEU A 22 -11.62 -18.12 18.30
CA LEU A 22 -12.43 -17.46 19.33
C LEU A 22 -13.29 -18.45 20.11
N ARG A 23 -13.88 -19.46 19.46
CA ARG A 23 -14.64 -20.53 20.13
C ARG A 23 -13.76 -21.41 21.02
N GLU A 24 -12.48 -21.56 20.67
CA GLU A 24 -11.46 -22.24 21.47
C GLU A 24 -10.92 -21.37 22.62
N GLY A 25 -11.45 -20.16 22.83
CA GLY A 25 -10.98 -19.23 23.87
C GLY A 25 -9.62 -18.60 23.58
N ARG A 26 -9.12 -18.67 22.35
CA ARG A 26 -7.81 -18.13 21.98
C ARG A 26 -7.90 -16.63 21.71
N LYS A 27 -6.86 -15.90 22.14
CA LYS A 27 -6.66 -14.49 21.78
C LYS A 27 -6.26 -14.37 20.31
N VAL A 28 -6.93 -13.46 19.59
CA VAL A 28 -6.73 -13.23 18.16
C VAL A 28 -6.54 -11.74 17.88
N ALA A 29 -5.49 -11.40 17.14
CA ALA A 29 -5.32 -10.06 16.57
C ALA A 29 -5.56 -10.10 15.06
N PHE A 30 -6.54 -9.35 14.59
CA PHE A 30 -6.86 -9.21 13.17
C PHE A 30 -6.40 -7.84 12.67
N CYS A 31 -5.68 -7.79 11.56
CA CYS A 31 -5.30 -6.56 10.89
C CYS A 31 -5.76 -6.59 9.43
N GLY A 32 -6.53 -5.59 9.01
CA GLY A 32 -7.11 -5.54 7.67
C GLY A 32 -7.39 -4.12 7.18
N THR A 33 -7.96 -4.03 5.98
CA THR A 33 -8.54 -2.78 5.48
C THR A 33 -9.90 -2.52 6.16
N PRO A 34 -10.45 -1.29 6.10
CA PRO A 34 -11.71 -0.97 6.75
C PRO A 34 -12.87 -1.88 6.31
N CYS A 35 -12.97 -2.18 5.01
CA CYS A 35 -13.98 -3.12 4.49
C CYS A 35 -13.75 -4.57 4.93
N GLN A 36 -12.50 -4.98 5.17
CA GLN A 36 -12.20 -6.30 5.73
C GLN A 36 -12.59 -6.39 7.20
N THR A 37 -12.29 -5.36 8.00
CA THR A 37 -12.67 -5.35 9.42
C THR A 37 -14.18 -5.30 9.62
N ALA A 38 -14.89 -4.50 8.82
CA ALA A 38 -16.35 -4.50 8.81
C ALA A 38 -16.91 -5.86 8.37
N GLY A 39 -16.32 -6.46 7.32
CA GLY A 39 -16.71 -7.80 6.84
C GLY A 39 -16.47 -8.90 7.88
N LEU A 40 -15.36 -8.86 8.62
CA LEU A 40 -15.11 -9.79 9.72
C LEU A 40 -16.17 -9.63 10.81
N ASN A 41 -16.48 -8.39 11.21
CA ASN A 41 -17.46 -8.14 12.26
C ASN A 41 -18.87 -8.62 11.89
N SER A 42 -19.29 -8.36 10.64
CA SER A 42 -20.55 -8.88 10.10
C SER A 42 -20.54 -10.41 10.06
N PHE A 43 -19.46 -11.02 9.56
CA PHE A 43 -19.32 -12.47 9.54
C PHE A 43 -19.41 -13.09 10.94
N LEU A 44 -18.71 -12.56 11.95
CA LEU A 44 -18.72 -13.12 13.30
C LEU A 44 -20.08 -12.95 14.00
N GLY A 45 -20.90 -11.96 13.61
CA GLY A 45 -22.22 -11.73 14.21
C GLY A 45 -22.13 -11.44 15.71
N LYS A 46 -22.98 -12.11 16.50
CA LYS A 46 -23.15 -11.90 17.95
C LYS A 46 -22.35 -12.87 18.84
N ILE A 47 -21.38 -13.60 18.30
CA ILE A 47 -20.52 -14.46 19.14
C ILE A 47 -19.70 -13.61 20.12
N ASP A 48 -19.15 -14.24 21.16
CA ASP A 48 -18.20 -13.56 22.03
C ASP A 48 -16.93 -13.15 21.25
N LYS A 49 -16.59 -11.87 21.36
CA LYS A 49 -15.42 -11.21 20.74
C LYS A 49 -14.47 -10.65 21.80
N SER A 50 -14.62 -11.02 23.07
CA SER A 50 -13.75 -10.59 24.18
C SER A 50 -12.27 -10.81 23.86
N ASN A 51 -11.95 -11.96 23.27
CA ASN A 51 -10.61 -12.38 22.86
C ASN A 51 -10.16 -11.90 21.47
N LEU A 52 -10.97 -11.10 20.77
CA LEU A 52 -10.59 -10.50 19.48
C LEU A 52 -10.12 -9.06 19.70
N ILE A 53 -8.97 -8.72 19.12
CA ILE A 53 -8.60 -7.33 18.82
C ILE A 53 -8.59 -7.12 17.30
N SER A 54 -9.35 -6.15 16.83
CA SER A 54 -9.46 -5.81 15.41
C SER A 54 -8.80 -4.46 15.12
N ILE A 55 -7.89 -4.47 14.15
CA ILE A 55 -7.07 -3.33 13.76
C ILE A 55 -7.38 -3.06 12.29
N CYS A 56 -7.81 -1.85 11.95
CA CYS A 56 -7.95 -1.45 10.56
C CYS A 56 -6.89 -0.40 10.16
N LEU A 57 -6.34 -0.57 8.96
CA LEU A 57 -5.42 0.40 8.38
C LEU A 57 -6.21 1.54 7.72
N ILE A 58 -5.73 2.78 7.84
CA ILE A 58 -6.16 3.87 6.95
C ILE A 58 -5.85 3.42 5.52
N CYS A 59 -6.90 3.27 4.72
CA CYS A 59 -6.82 2.61 3.43
C CYS A 59 -7.12 3.60 2.31
N HIS A 60 -6.21 3.70 1.36
CA HIS A 60 -6.43 4.46 0.13
C HIS A 60 -7.49 3.77 -0.76
N GLY A 61 -7.27 2.49 -1.02
CA GLY A 61 -8.03 1.65 -1.94
C GLY A 61 -7.15 0.48 -2.37
N VAL A 62 -7.71 -0.44 -3.12
CA VAL A 62 -6.94 -1.55 -3.72
C VAL A 62 -7.17 -1.57 -5.23
N PRO A 63 -6.13 -1.87 -6.03
CA PRO A 63 -6.30 -1.98 -7.46
C PRO A 63 -7.01 -3.27 -7.85
N SER A 64 -7.47 -3.35 -9.09
CA SER A 64 -7.94 -4.61 -9.67
C SER A 64 -6.83 -5.69 -9.62
N PRO A 65 -7.09 -6.91 -9.10
CA PRO A 65 -6.12 -8.00 -9.11
C PRO A 65 -5.60 -8.34 -10.51
N GLY A 66 -6.46 -8.21 -11.53
CA GLY A 66 -6.08 -8.45 -12.92
C GLY A 66 -5.06 -7.43 -13.43
N VAL A 67 -5.18 -6.16 -13.02
CA VAL A 67 -4.22 -5.09 -13.39
C VAL A 67 -2.85 -5.37 -12.76
N TRP A 68 -2.81 -5.79 -11.49
CA TRP A 68 -1.56 -6.24 -10.87
C TRP A 68 -0.97 -7.43 -11.62
N ASN A 69 -1.77 -8.43 -11.97
CA ASN A 69 -1.29 -9.62 -12.67
C ASN A 69 -0.72 -9.27 -14.06
N ARG A 70 -1.35 -8.32 -14.77
CA ARG A 70 -0.82 -7.77 -16.03
C ARG A 70 0.52 -7.07 -15.81
N TRP A 71 0.65 -6.24 -14.77
CA TRP A 71 1.93 -5.58 -14.44
C TRP A 71 3.02 -6.59 -14.05
N LYS A 72 2.68 -7.61 -13.26
CA LYS A 72 3.58 -8.72 -12.94
C LYS A 72 4.12 -9.36 -14.23
N ASN A 73 3.27 -9.69 -15.20
CA ASN A 73 3.71 -10.29 -16.46
C ASN A 73 4.63 -9.35 -17.26
N VAL A 74 4.34 -8.04 -17.27
CA VAL A 74 5.22 -7.03 -17.88
C VAL A 74 6.61 -7.07 -17.23
N LEU A 75 6.67 -7.08 -15.91
CA LEU A 75 7.92 -7.14 -15.14
C LEU A 75 8.68 -8.44 -15.43
N GLU A 76 8.03 -9.59 -15.38
CA GLU A 76 8.65 -10.89 -15.63
C GLU A 76 9.21 -11.00 -17.04
N LYS A 77 8.50 -10.48 -18.05
CA LYS A 77 8.99 -10.38 -19.44
C LYS A 77 10.18 -9.43 -19.56
N LYS A 78 10.09 -8.23 -18.96
CA LYS A 78 11.13 -7.19 -19.00
C LYS A 78 12.43 -7.65 -18.38
N TYR A 79 12.34 -8.35 -17.25
CA TYR A 79 13.51 -8.80 -16.51
C TYR A 79 13.91 -10.25 -16.81
N LYS A 80 13.13 -11.01 -17.60
CA LYS A 80 13.39 -12.43 -17.93
C LYS A 80 13.54 -13.31 -16.68
N GLY A 81 12.71 -13.09 -15.67
CA GLY A 81 12.74 -13.82 -14.41
C GLY A 81 11.36 -13.90 -13.76
N LEU A 82 11.14 -14.89 -12.91
CA LEU A 82 9.88 -15.07 -12.17
C LEU A 82 9.85 -14.13 -10.97
N LEU A 83 8.81 -13.31 -10.83
CA LEU A 83 8.65 -12.42 -9.68
C LEU A 83 8.22 -13.23 -8.46
N VAL A 84 9.06 -13.26 -7.42
CA VAL A 84 8.84 -14.06 -6.20
C VAL A 84 8.59 -13.22 -4.95
N ASP A 85 8.99 -11.95 -4.93
CA ASP A 85 8.70 -11.03 -3.84
C ASP A 85 8.59 -9.58 -4.34
N VAL A 86 7.81 -8.77 -3.62
CA VAL A 86 7.66 -7.34 -3.86
C VAL A 86 7.56 -6.57 -2.55
N ASN A 87 8.34 -5.50 -2.45
CA ASN A 87 8.20 -4.48 -1.41
C ASN A 87 7.99 -3.12 -2.07
N MET A 88 6.77 -2.59 -2.06
CA MET A 88 6.41 -1.35 -2.76
C MET A 88 6.82 -0.07 -2.02
N ARG A 89 7.37 -0.22 -0.80
CA ARG A 89 7.85 0.86 0.07
C ARG A 89 9.15 0.44 0.77
N ASP A 90 10.11 -0.07 0.01
CA ASP A 90 11.40 -0.51 0.56
C ASP A 90 12.20 0.70 1.06
N LYS A 91 12.56 0.66 2.34
CA LYS A 91 13.30 1.72 3.04
C LYS A 91 14.81 1.48 3.02
N SER A 92 15.28 0.32 2.58
CA SER A 92 16.72 -0.01 2.58
C SER A 92 17.55 0.84 1.59
N TYR A 93 16.93 1.39 0.55
CA TYR A 93 17.63 2.19 -0.46
C TYR A 93 17.91 3.64 -0.01
N LYS A 94 16.89 4.32 0.54
CA LYS A 94 16.94 5.76 0.85
C LYS A 94 16.18 6.14 2.14
N GLY A 95 15.88 5.18 3.01
CA GLY A 95 15.09 5.42 4.22
C GLY A 95 13.71 6.00 3.88
N TYR A 96 13.30 7.02 4.63
CA TYR A 96 12.04 7.73 4.38
C TYR A 96 12.17 8.93 3.43
N SER A 97 13.38 9.29 3.01
CA SER A 97 13.62 10.45 2.14
C SER A 97 13.08 10.28 0.73
N THR A 98 13.12 9.06 0.18
CA THR A 98 12.56 8.73 -1.14
C THR A 98 11.97 7.33 -1.10
N SER A 99 10.71 7.20 -1.52
CA SER A 99 10.06 5.89 -1.61
C SER A 99 10.64 5.07 -2.75
N TYR A 100 11.06 3.84 -2.45
CA TYR A 100 11.50 2.86 -3.43
C TYR A 100 10.58 1.64 -3.45
N VAL A 101 10.43 1.04 -4.62
CA VAL A 101 9.94 -0.32 -4.77
C VAL A 101 11.13 -1.26 -4.98
N ARG A 102 11.05 -2.46 -4.42
CA ARG A 102 11.94 -3.59 -4.69
C ARG A 102 11.12 -4.74 -5.27
N TYR A 103 11.54 -5.21 -6.42
CA TYR A 103 11.08 -6.46 -7.02
C TYR A 103 12.17 -7.52 -6.90
N LYS A 104 11.82 -8.71 -6.43
CA LYS A 104 12.75 -9.85 -6.34
C LYS A 104 12.38 -10.88 -7.39
N PHE A 105 13.33 -11.18 -8.26
CA PHE A 105 13.16 -12.15 -9.32
C PHE A 105 14.00 -13.39 -9.06
N ASN A 106 13.45 -14.55 -9.38
CA ASN A 106 14.14 -15.82 -9.47
C ASN A 106 14.40 -16.16 -10.94
N PHE A 107 15.66 -16.43 -11.28
CA PHE A 107 16.08 -16.78 -12.62
C PHE A 107 16.30 -18.29 -12.69
N LYS A 108 15.72 -18.94 -13.70
CA LYS A 108 16.10 -20.32 -13.99
C LYS A 108 17.53 -20.31 -14.54
N PRO A 109 18.39 -21.26 -14.14
CA PRO A 109 19.66 -21.44 -14.83
C PRO A 109 19.38 -21.80 -16.29
N ASP A 110 20.15 -21.23 -17.22
CA ASP A 110 20.05 -21.58 -18.63
C ASP A 110 20.38 -23.07 -18.81
N ASN A 111 19.63 -23.75 -19.70
CA ASN A 111 19.84 -25.16 -20.07
C ASN A 111 21.21 -25.44 -20.73
N ASN A 112 22.05 -24.43 -20.93
CA ASN A 112 23.36 -24.53 -21.59
C ASN A 112 24.55 -24.81 -20.65
N GLY A 113 24.31 -25.28 -19.42
CA GLY A 113 25.37 -25.84 -18.57
C GLY A 113 26.51 -24.88 -18.17
N SER A 114 26.42 -23.59 -18.50
CA SER A 114 27.46 -22.60 -18.18
C SER A 114 27.25 -22.10 -16.76
N VAL A 115 27.57 -22.97 -15.80
CA VAL A 115 27.60 -22.61 -14.38
C VAL A 115 28.81 -21.70 -14.16
N LYS A 116 28.63 -20.38 -14.29
CA LYS A 116 29.50 -19.45 -13.55
C LYS A 116 29.15 -19.61 -12.08
N LYS A 117 29.88 -20.48 -11.39
CA LYS A 117 29.87 -20.64 -9.93
C LYS A 117 30.30 -19.31 -9.31
N SER A 118 29.38 -18.36 -9.14
CA SER A 118 29.55 -17.31 -8.14
C SER A 118 29.06 -17.89 -6.81
N GLN A 119 29.87 -17.76 -5.77
CA GLN A 119 29.71 -18.38 -4.43
C GLN A 119 28.53 -17.79 -3.60
N THR A 120 27.41 -17.47 -4.23
CA THR A 120 26.16 -17.10 -3.53
C THR A 120 25.01 -17.90 -4.13
N SER A 121 24.59 -18.93 -3.40
CA SER A 121 23.70 -20.02 -3.77
C SER A 121 22.22 -19.66 -3.99
N THR A 122 21.90 -18.54 -4.63
CA THR A 122 20.53 -18.23 -5.04
C THR A 122 20.52 -17.45 -6.35
N ASN A 123 19.78 -17.92 -7.36
CA ASN A 123 19.51 -17.19 -8.62
C ASN A 123 18.52 -16.02 -8.40
N LEU A 124 18.68 -15.28 -7.30
CA LEU A 124 17.77 -14.21 -6.89
C LEU A 124 18.40 -12.85 -7.19
N ARG A 125 17.67 -11.99 -7.88
CA ARG A 125 18.07 -10.59 -8.14
C ARG A 125 17.03 -9.64 -7.59
N ASN A 126 17.49 -8.62 -6.90
CA ASN A 126 16.66 -7.48 -6.51
C ASN A 126 16.76 -6.39 -7.59
N VAL A 127 15.62 -5.85 -7.99
CA VAL A 127 15.51 -4.66 -8.83
C VAL A 127 14.81 -3.57 -8.02
N GLY A 128 15.54 -2.51 -7.71
CA GLY A 128 15.02 -1.36 -6.97
C GLY A 128 14.82 -0.16 -7.87
N MET A 129 13.72 0.56 -7.72
CA MET A 129 13.53 1.85 -8.40
C MET A 129 12.68 2.82 -7.56
N PRO A 130 12.83 4.14 -7.73
CA PRO A 130 12.02 5.11 -7.01
C PRO A 130 10.55 5.00 -7.42
N THR A 131 9.69 4.73 -6.44
CA THR A 131 8.27 4.41 -6.61
C THR A 131 7.54 5.42 -7.50
N PHE A 132 7.63 6.71 -7.16
CA PHE A 132 6.83 7.76 -7.80
C PHE A 132 7.50 8.45 -8.98
N LEU A 133 8.66 7.97 -9.39
CA LEU A 133 9.47 8.57 -10.47
C LEU A 133 9.75 7.58 -11.60
N SER A 134 9.64 6.28 -11.33
CA SER A 134 10.12 5.25 -12.25
C SER A 134 9.19 4.04 -12.35
N ASP A 135 8.27 3.82 -11.41
CA ASP A 135 7.34 2.70 -11.46
C ASP A 135 5.94 3.14 -11.95
N PRO A 136 5.55 2.82 -13.20
CA PRO A 136 4.25 3.20 -13.73
C PRO A 136 3.08 2.65 -12.92
N TYR A 137 3.19 1.42 -12.42
CA TYR A 137 2.11 0.78 -11.70
C TYR A 137 1.84 1.46 -10.35
N ILE A 138 2.88 1.74 -9.57
CA ILE A 138 2.65 2.38 -8.29
C ILE A 138 2.23 3.83 -8.48
N PHE A 139 2.80 4.53 -9.47
CA PHE A 139 2.38 5.89 -9.78
C PHE A 139 0.89 5.94 -10.14
N LEU A 140 0.43 5.14 -11.09
CA LEU A 140 -0.96 5.14 -11.55
C LEU A 140 -1.94 4.61 -10.51
N PHE A 141 -1.49 3.74 -9.60
CA PHE A 141 -2.25 3.40 -8.40
C PHE A 141 -2.48 4.61 -7.50
N THR A 142 -1.45 5.44 -7.29
CA THR A 142 -1.58 6.70 -6.52
C THR A 142 -2.20 7.85 -7.32
N ASP A 143 -2.40 7.65 -8.62
CA ASP A 143 -3.17 8.51 -9.51
C ASP A 143 -4.63 8.06 -9.57
N ASP A 144 -5.03 7.08 -8.76
CA ASP A 144 -6.40 6.59 -8.64
C ASP A 144 -6.95 5.98 -9.93
N LEU A 145 -6.09 5.55 -10.86
CA LEU A 145 -6.54 5.16 -12.21
C LEU A 145 -7.36 3.87 -12.21
N TYR A 146 -6.97 2.88 -11.41
CA TYR A 146 -7.51 1.53 -11.47
C TYR A 146 -7.77 0.92 -10.10
N LEU A 147 -8.14 1.76 -9.13
CA LEU A 147 -8.76 1.26 -7.91
C LEU A 147 -10.04 0.48 -8.27
N ARG A 148 -10.39 -0.49 -7.43
CA ARG A 148 -11.70 -1.15 -7.51
C ARG A 148 -12.78 -0.09 -7.45
N HIS A 149 -13.84 -0.26 -8.25
CA HIS A 149 -14.93 0.71 -8.31
C HIS A 149 -15.54 0.99 -6.92
N SER A 150 -15.71 -0.05 -6.10
CA SER A 150 -16.19 0.11 -4.71
C SER A 150 -15.25 0.90 -3.80
N CYS A 151 -13.97 1.06 -4.15
CA CYS A 151 -13.03 1.87 -3.38
C CYS A 151 -13.29 3.38 -3.55
N TYR A 152 -13.88 3.84 -4.65
CA TYR A 152 -14.31 5.25 -4.81
C TYR A 152 -15.55 5.56 -3.97
N HIS A 153 -16.29 4.53 -3.56
CA HIS A 153 -17.55 4.65 -2.81
C HIS A 153 -17.51 3.78 -1.54
N CYS A 154 -16.36 3.71 -0.87
CA CYS A 154 -16.20 2.83 0.28
C CYS A 154 -17.01 3.35 1.46
N GLN A 155 -18.03 2.59 1.87
CA GLN A 155 -18.88 2.96 3.01
C GLN A 155 -18.16 2.77 4.34
N TYR A 156 -17.16 1.88 4.41
CA TYR A 156 -16.49 1.50 5.66
C TYR A 156 -15.38 2.45 6.09
N LYS A 157 -15.31 3.68 5.55
CA LYS A 157 -14.37 4.71 6.00
C LYS A 157 -14.81 5.26 7.36
N ALA A 158 -13.92 6.01 8.01
CA ALA A 158 -14.16 6.62 9.30
C ALA A 158 -14.72 5.59 10.30
N ASP A 159 -15.82 5.91 10.97
CA ASP A 159 -16.33 5.15 12.11
C ASP A 159 -17.10 3.86 11.70
N GLN A 160 -17.29 3.65 10.39
CA GLN A 160 -18.03 2.50 9.85
C GLN A 160 -17.19 1.23 9.70
N ASN A 161 -15.91 1.26 10.10
CA ASN A 161 -14.98 0.14 9.94
C ASN A 161 -15.13 -0.97 11.00
N ALA A 162 -15.85 -0.69 12.10
CA ALA A 162 -16.08 -1.60 13.23
C ALA A 162 -14.80 -2.18 13.88
N ALA A 163 -13.64 -1.55 13.69
CA ALA A 163 -12.39 -1.92 14.33
C ALA A 163 -12.34 -1.40 15.78
N ASP A 164 -11.46 -2.01 16.57
CA ASP A 164 -11.12 -1.49 17.89
C ASP A 164 -10.02 -0.41 17.80
N ILE A 165 -9.12 -0.54 16.83
CA ILE A 165 -7.98 0.37 16.61
C ILE A 165 -7.87 0.73 15.12
N ILE A 166 -7.65 2.01 14.83
CA ILE A 166 -7.20 2.48 13.51
C ILE A 166 -5.69 2.75 13.55
N VAL A 167 -4.97 2.32 12.52
CA VAL A 167 -3.53 2.61 12.32
C VAL A 167 -3.28 3.18 10.93
N GLY A 168 -2.29 4.06 10.78
CA GLY A 168 -1.95 4.59 9.46
C GLY A 168 -0.72 5.48 9.45
N ASP A 169 -0.40 6.00 8.26
CA ASP A 169 0.63 7.01 8.10
C ASP A 169 0.12 8.36 8.62
N TYR A 170 0.91 9.02 9.47
CA TYR A 170 0.72 10.42 9.82
C TYR A 170 1.64 11.26 8.93
N TYR A 171 1.11 11.72 7.80
CA TYR A 171 1.93 12.34 6.74
C TYR A 171 2.63 13.64 7.14
N LYS A 172 2.24 14.27 8.24
CA LYS A 172 2.91 15.44 8.79
C LYS A 172 4.16 14.98 9.55
N SER A 173 5.33 15.47 9.14
CA SER A 173 6.56 15.28 9.90
C SER A 173 6.42 15.94 11.27
N THR A 174 6.76 15.21 12.32
CA THR A 174 6.93 15.76 13.66
C THR A 174 8.42 15.88 13.95
N SER A 175 8.81 16.88 14.74
CA SER A 175 10.20 17.09 15.17
C SER A 175 10.82 15.81 15.76
N GLU A 176 10.01 15.08 16.52
CA GLU A 176 10.37 13.85 17.22
C GLU A 176 10.58 12.67 16.28
N ALA A 177 9.85 12.60 15.17
CA ALA A 177 9.98 11.54 14.19
C ALA A 177 11.26 11.67 13.36
N GLY A 178 11.77 12.89 13.19
CA GLY A 178 12.90 13.18 12.32
C GLY A 178 12.72 12.55 10.94
N ASN A 179 13.70 11.75 10.52
CA ASN A 179 13.69 11.03 9.24
C ASN A 179 13.12 9.61 9.31
N ASN A 180 12.51 9.20 10.43
CA ASN A 180 12.02 7.83 10.65
C ASN A 180 10.54 7.65 10.28
N GLY A 181 9.86 8.73 9.87
CA GLY A 181 8.42 8.73 9.59
C GLY A 181 7.59 8.74 10.89
N CYS A 182 6.32 9.11 10.75
CA CYS A 182 5.35 9.14 11.84
C CYS A 182 4.12 8.31 11.43
N SER A 183 3.62 7.51 12.37
CA SER A 183 2.38 6.76 12.22
C SER A 183 1.37 7.25 13.24
N CYS A 184 0.10 7.16 12.90
CA CYS A 184 -0.99 7.41 13.83
C CYS A 184 -1.60 6.10 14.31
N VAL A 185 -2.07 6.11 15.56
CA VAL A 185 -2.87 5.04 16.16
C VAL A 185 -4.05 5.72 16.84
N PHE A 186 -5.26 5.19 16.67
CA PHE A 186 -6.47 5.75 17.25
C PHE A 186 -7.34 4.64 17.82
N ALA A 187 -7.76 4.77 19.08
CA ALA A 187 -8.69 3.85 19.72
C ALA A 187 -10.13 4.21 19.32
N MET A 188 -10.85 3.25 18.77
CA MET A 188 -12.27 3.41 18.42
C MET A 188 -13.21 3.08 19.60
N ASN A 189 -12.70 2.36 20.59
CA ASN A 189 -13.46 1.92 21.76
C ASN A 189 -12.52 1.66 22.95
N GLU A 190 -13.10 1.35 24.12
CA GLU A 190 -12.35 1.06 25.34
C GLU A 190 -11.35 -0.10 25.22
N LYS A 191 -11.64 -1.11 24.39
CA LYS A 191 -10.72 -2.24 24.18
C LYS A 191 -9.48 -1.75 23.44
N GLY A 192 -9.66 -0.93 22.41
CA GLY A 192 -8.57 -0.28 21.69
C GLY A 192 -7.72 0.60 22.61
N ASP A 193 -8.37 1.42 23.43
CA ASP A 193 -7.70 2.32 24.37
C ASP A 193 -6.85 1.56 25.40
N LYS A 194 -7.41 0.53 26.03
CA LYS A 194 -6.70 -0.36 26.96
C LYS A 194 -5.46 -1.01 26.34
N ILE A 195 -5.45 -1.24 25.03
CA ILE A 195 -4.31 -1.83 24.32
C ILE A 195 -3.27 -0.77 23.98
N ILE A 196 -3.70 0.38 23.45
CA ILE A 196 -2.80 1.49 23.11
C ILE A 196 -2.02 1.95 24.35
N ASN A 197 -2.70 2.08 25.50
CA ASN A 197 -2.07 2.51 26.76
C ASN A 197 -1.05 1.51 27.33
N LYS A 198 -1.01 0.27 26.80
CA LYS A 198 -0.01 -0.74 27.15
C LYS A 198 1.16 -0.80 26.17
N LEU A 199 1.10 -0.07 25.06
CA LEU A 199 2.17 -0.08 24.06
C LEU A 199 3.40 0.66 24.59
N CYS A 200 4.56 0.04 24.42
CA CYS A 200 5.84 0.70 24.67
C CYS A 200 6.18 1.62 23.49
N GLY A 201 6.60 2.84 23.78
CA GLY A 201 7.07 3.80 22.77
C GLY A 201 6.67 5.23 23.11
N LYS A 202 7.28 6.19 22.43
CA LYS A 202 6.88 7.60 22.56
C LYS A 202 5.62 7.83 21.74
N VAL A 203 4.50 8.04 22.42
CA VAL A 203 3.22 8.44 21.80
C VAL A 203 3.02 9.92 22.07
N ILE A 204 2.65 10.67 21.04
CA ILE A 204 2.29 12.08 21.15
C ILE A 204 0.76 12.15 21.10
N PRO A 205 0.09 12.62 22.16
CA PRO A 205 -1.36 12.77 22.15
C PRO A 205 -1.83 13.66 21.00
N THR A 206 -2.89 13.24 20.32
CA THR A 206 -3.56 13.97 19.25
C THR A 206 -5.01 13.49 19.15
N ASP A 207 -5.82 14.16 18.36
CA ASP A 207 -7.23 13.84 18.19
C ASP A 207 -7.55 13.28 16.78
N TYR A 208 -8.73 12.67 16.66
CA TYR A 208 -9.20 12.07 15.42
C TYR A 208 -9.27 13.06 14.25
N ARG A 209 -9.67 14.31 14.53
CA ARG A 209 -9.78 15.37 13.54
C ARG A 209 -8.42 15.77 13.00
N THR A 210 -7.42 15.88 13.87
CA THR A 210 -6.04 16.16 13.48
C THR A 210 -5.48 15.04 12.59
N ILE A 211 -5.69 13.78 12.95
CA ILE A 211 -5.27 12.62 12.12
C ILE A 211 -5.92 12.70 10.73
N GLY A 212 -7.25 12.88 10.65
CA GLY A 212 -7.96 12.94 9.39
C GLY A 212 -7.58 14.16 8.52
N SER A 213 -7.26 15.30 9.13
CA SER A 213 -6.79 16.49 8.40
C SER A 213 -5.44 16.25 7.70
N VAL A 214 -4.58 15.42 8.28
CA VAL A 214 -3.27 15.07 7.75
C VAL A 214 -3.36 13.91 6.77
N ASN A 215 -4.27 12.96 7.02
CA ASN A 215 -4.52 11.80 6.18
C ASN A 215 -6.02 11.62 5.91
N ASN A 216 -6.53 12.36 4.92
CA ASN A 216 -7.96 12.38 4.60
C ASN A 216 -8.52 11.03 4.11
N MET A 217 -7.64 10.06 3.78
CA MET A 217 -8.07 8.70 3.46
C MET A 217 -8.72 7.98 4.64
N LEU A 218 -8.60 8.53 5.85
CA LEU A 218 -9.37 8.13 7.02
C LEU A 218 -10.87 8.30 6.79
N TRP A 219 -11.29 9.45 6.26
CA TRP A 219 -12.70 9.82 6.17
C TRP A 219 -13.30 9.61 4.80
N CYS A 220 -12.56 9.91 3.75
CA CYS A 220 -13.11 9.95 2.41
C CYS A 220 -12.41 8.96 1.48
N SER A 221 -13.17 8.48 0.50
CA SER A 221 -12.63 7.87 -0.70
C SER A 221 -12.13 8.95 -1.66
N VAL A 222 -11.16 8.59 -2.49
CA VAL A 222 -10.74 9.44 -3.62
C VAL A 222 -11.84 9.53 -4.68
N THR A 223 -11.81 10.60 -5.47
CA THR A 223 -12.65 10.74 -6.66
C THR A 223 -12.18 9.77 -7.74
N GLU A 224 -13.12 9.22 -8.51
CA GLU A 224 -12.77 8.34 -9.63
C GLU A 224 -11.94 9.08 -10.68
N ASN A 225 -10.83 8.49 -11.10
CA ASN A 225 -9.99 9.06 -12.15
C ASN A 225 -10.78 9.12 -13.46
N PRO A 226 -10.81 10.27 -14.16
CA PRO A 226 -11.62 10.46 -15.36
C PRO A 226 -11.21 9.54 -16.52
N ARG A 227 -9.97 9.02 -16.52
CA ARG A 227 -9.45 8.11 -17.55
C ARG A 227 -9.61 6.64 -17.18
N ARG A 228 -10.29 6.32 -16.08
CA ARG A 228 -10.45 4.93 -15.63
C ARG A 228 -11.25 4.08 -16.63
N SER A 229 -12.36 4.61 -17.14
CA SER A 229 -13.20 3.93 -18.13
C SER A 229 -12.38 3.57 -19.38
N ASP A 230 -11.62 4.53 -19.91
CA ASP A 230 -10.71 4.34 -21.04
C ASP A 230 -9.62 3.32 -20.76
N PHE A 231 -9.03 3.36 -19.56
CA PHE A 231 -8.03 2.39 -19.13
C PHE A 231 -8.59 0.97 -19.16
N PHE A 232 -9.77 0.75 -18.56
CA PHE A 232 -10.38 -0.58 -18.53
C PHE A 232 -10.89 -1.04 -19.89
N LYS A 233 -11.36 -0.11 -20.75
CA LYS A 233 -11.69 -0.41 -22.15
C LYS A 233 -10.46 -0.90 -22.89
N ARG A 234 -9.31 -0.24 -22.76
CA ARG A 234 -8.06 -0.72 -23.40
C ARG A 234 -7.58 -2.02 -22.78
N TYR A 235 -7.62 -2.14 -21.45
CA TYR A 235 -7.23 -3.35 -20.72
C TYR A 235 -8.00 -4.60 -21.18
N SER A 236 -9.28 -4.48 -21.56
CA SER A 236 -10.07 -5.62 -22.03
C SER A 236 -9.70 -6.11 -23.44
N PHE A 237 -9.12 -5.26 -24.28
CA PHE A 237 -8.69 -5.63 -25.64
C PHE A 237 -7.18 -5.92 -25.72
N ASP A 238 -6.39 -5.41 -24.79
CA ASP A 238 -4.95 -5.62 -24.74
C ASP A 238 -4.62 -7.00 -24.17
N ASN A 239 -4.46 -7.97 -25.07
CA ASN A 239 -4.00 -9.31 -24.71
C ASN A 239 -2.50 -9.36 -24.46
N GLU A 240 -1.72 -8.35 -24.86
CA GLU A 240 -0.30 -8.33 -24.65
C GLU A 240 0.08 -7.90 -23.22
N SER A 241 1.16 -8.45 -22.70
CA SER A 241 1.76 -7.95 -21.45
C SER A 241 2.82 -6.89 -21.80
N SER A 242 2.34 -5.73 -22.27
CA SER A 242 3.18 -4.60 -22.66
C SER A 242 3.17 -3.48 -21.62
N GLU A 243 4.32 -2.85 -21.41
CA GLU A 243 4.45 -1.67 -20.53
C GLU A 243 3.63 -0.48 -21.07
N LYS A 244 3.33 -0.46 -22.38
CA LYS A 244 2.55 0.60 -23.05
C LYS A 244 1.18 0.83 -22.44
N LEU A 245 0.48 -0.23 -22.00
CA LEU A 245 -0.82 -0.12 -21.35
C LEU A 245 -0.78 0.82 -20.13
N PHE A 246 0.34 0.84 -19.42
CA PHE A 246 0.54 1.73 -18.26
C PHE A 246 1.15 3.05 -18.71
N THR A 247 2.19 3.05 -19.55
CA THR A 247 2.90 4.29 -19.86
C THR A 247 2.08 5.31 -20.64
N ASP A 248 1.10 4.86 -21.42
CA ASP A 248 0.20 5.76 -22.17
C ASP A 248 -0.81 6.49 -21.27
N PHE A 249 -1.01 6.00 -20.05
CA PHE A 249 -1.84 6.65 -19.04
C PHE A 249 -1.05 7.52 -18.07
N LEU A 250 0.29 7.55 -18.16
CA LEU A 250 1.11 8.43 -17.33
C LEU A 250 0.87 9.90 -17.70
N PRO A 251 0.42 10.74 -16.74
CA PRO A 251 0.15 12.14 -17.02
C PRO A 251 1.45 12.94 -17.22
N ILE A 252 1.34 14.12 -17.83
CA ILE A 252 2.47 15.03 -18.06
C ILE A 252 3.23 15.32 -16.77
N ARG A 253 2.52 15.47 -15.64
CA ARG A 253 3.13 15.67 -14.31
C ARG A 253 4.13 14.57 -13.92
N PHE A 254 3.91 13.32 -14.32
CA PHE A 254 4.87 12.24 -14.09
C PHE A 254 6.16 12.47 -14.89
N LYS A 255 6.02 12.79 -16.18
CA LYS A 255 7.15 13.03 -17.09
C LYS A 255 7.98 14.23 -16.62
N VAL A 256 7.32 15.33 -16.26
CA VAL A 256 7.98 16.53 -15.69
C VAL A 256 8.70 16.18 -14.40
N LYS A 257 8.05 15.49 -13.46
CA LYS A 257 8.66 15.08 -12.18
C LYS A 257 9.90 14.22 -12.40
N ARG A 258 9.86 13.30 -13.36
CA ARG A 258 11.00 12.45 -13.72
C ARG A 258 12.16 13.27 -14.30
N LEU A 259 11.89 14.22 -15.19
CA LEU A 259 12.91 15.11 -15.75
C LEU A 259 13.54 15.99 -14.66
N LEU A 260 12.74 16.64 -13.82
CA LEU A 260 13.23 17.44 -12.70
C LEU A 260 14.13 16.64 -11.77
N TYR A 261 13.81 15.37 -11.52
CA TYR A 261 14.66 14.49 -10.74
C TYR A 261 15.97 14.15 -11.44
N GLN A 262 15.94 13.83 -12.75
CA GLN A 262 17.14 13.54 -13.55
C GLN A 262 18.11 14.73 -13.61
N PHE A 263 17.61 15.95 -13.66
CA PHE A 263 18.42 17.16 -13.65
C PHE A 263 18.78 17.67 -12.22
N GLY A 264 18.40 16.95 -11.16
CA GLY A 264 18.67 17.38 -9.78
C GLY A 264 17.85 18.58 -9.30
N LEU A 265 16.87 19.04 -10.08
CA LEU A 265 16.02 20.20 -9.82
C LEU A 265 14.78 19.88 -8.97
N PHE A 266 14.49 18.61 -8.68
CA PHE A 266 13.28 18.20 -7.97
C PHE A 266 13.15 18.81 -6.57
N ASN A 267 14.24 18.87 -5.81
CA ASN A 267 14.22 19.43 -4.45
C ASN A 267 14.05 20.96 -4.46
N VAL A 268 14.68 21.65 -5.41
CA VAL A 268 14.58 23.11 -5.57
C VAL A 268 13.15 23.50 -5.92
N THR A 269 12.60 22.87 -6.96
CA THR A 269 11.22 23.11 -7.40
C THR A 269 10.19 22.78 -6.32
N SER A 270 10.36 21.67 -5.59
CA SER A 270 9.46 21.30 -4.50
C SER A 270 9.46 22.33 -3.36
N LYS A 271 10.64 22.88 -2.98
CA LYS A 271 10.73 23.93 -1.97
C LYS A 271 10.01 25.21 -2.40
N ILE A 272 10.17 25.62 -3.65
CA ILE A 272 9.52 26.82 -4.21
C ILE A 272 8.00 26.64 -4.18
N ILE A 273 7.49 25.51 -4.68
CA ILE A 273 6.04 25.23 -4.70
C ILE A 273 5.45 25.24 -3.28
N ASN A 274 6.13 24.61 -2.32
CA ASN A 274 5.67 24.59 -0.94
C ASN A 274 5.68 26.00 -0.32
N SER A 275 6.66 26.83 -0.64
CA SER A 275 6.70 28.23 -0.20
C SER A 275 5.58 29.08 -0.79
N ILE A 276 5.10 28.76 -2.00
CA ILE A 276 3.98 29.47 -2.64
C ILE A 276 2.65 29.02 -2.02
N LYS A 277 2.49 27.72 -1.72
CA LYS A 277 1.25 27.17 -1.12
C LYS A 277 1.02 27.56 0.35
N ASN A 278 2.09 27.90 1.06
CA ASN A 278 2.04 28.31 2.46
C ASN A 278 1.92 29.85 2.63
N LYS A 279 1.77 30.60 1.52
CA LYS A 279 1.36 32.00 1.49
C LYS A 279 -0.11 32.08 1.10
#